data_AF-A0A5P1F3Z1-F1
#
_entry.id   AF-A0A5P1F3Z1-F1
#
_cell.length_a   1.000
_cell.length_b   1.000
_cell.length_c   1.000
_cell.angle_alpha   90.00
_cell.angle_beta   90.00
_cell.angle_gamma   90.00
#
_symmetry.space_group_name_H-M   'P 1'
#
loop_
_entity.id
_entity.type
_entity.pdbx_description
1 polymer ?
#
loop_
_entity_poly.entity_id
_entity_poly.type
_entity_poly.pdbx_seq_one_letter_code
_entity_poly.pdbx_strand_id
1 'polypeptide(L)'
;MEIDRVLRPGGYWVLSGPPINWKNMYIGWKRTPQDLEAEQNELEDLARKLCWKKVIEKGIFAVWQKPTNHIHCAKKAKVLNSPPFCVRPGPDAAWYDKMDICMSPLPKVEATEETAGGALAKWPKRLNAVPPRVLSGSIKGLTAETFTHDNQIWNKRISNYEYYIRLSQGGKYRNVMDMNAGIGGFAAAMSKYPAWVMNVVPVNLANNTLGIIYERGLIGTYMDWCEGFSTYPRTYDLIHSHGIFSIYMEKCDIIEILLEMDRILRPDGAVIIRDHVDVVAKVKREADRLQWNSRIVHTEMGPFHPEKLLVVDNSL
;
A
#
# COMPACT_ATOMS: atom_id res chain seq x y z
N MET A 1 20.37 -2.89 0.11
CA MET A 1 19.92 -2.73 -1.29
C MET A 1 18.41 -2.64 -1.40
N GLU A 2 17.64 -3.52 -0.75
CA GLU A 2 16.17 -3.45 -0.82
C GLU A 2 15.58 -2.10 -0.37
N ILE A 3 16.14 -1.50 0.68
CA ILE A 3 15.74 -0.15 1.13
C ILE A 3 15.90 0.89 0.00
N ASP A 4 16.95 0.79 -0.83
CA ASP A 4 17.12 1.65 -2.00
C ASP A 4 16.08 1.37 -3.09
N ARG A 5 15.65 0.13 -3.27
CA ARG A 5 14.58 -0.20 -4.22
C ARG A 5 13.24 0.39 -3.79
N VAL A 6 12.86 0.21 -2.53
CA VAL A 6 11.53 0.60 -2.04
C VAL A 6 11.40 2.09 -1.74
N LEU A 7 12.50 2.78 -1.40
CA LEU A 7 12.44 4.22 -1.15
C LEU A 7 12.29 5.02 -2.43
N ARG A 8 11.32 5.93 -2.40
CA ARG A 8 11.13 6.94 -3.44
C ARG A 8 12.29 7.93 -3.48
N PRO A 9 12.51 8.59 -4.63
CA PRO A 9 13.45 9.70 -4.71
C PRO A 9 13.20 10.77 -3.64
N GLY A 10 14.26 11.17 -2.94
CA GLY A 10 14.15 12.10 -1.81
C GLY A 10 13.60 11.50 -0.51
N GLY A 11 13.25 10.22 -0.49
CA GLY A 11 12.74 9.50 0.67
C GLY A 11 13.77 9.35 1.78
N TYR A 12 13.28 9.07 2.99
CA TYR A 12 14.11 8.97 4.19
C TYR A 12 14.15 7.55 4.72
N TRP A 13 15.33 7.11 5.12
CA TRP A 13 15.55 5.90 5.90
C TRP A 13 15.94 6.30 7.32
N VAL A 14 15.22 5.77 8.32
CA VAL A 14 15.50 5.98 9.74
C VAL A 14 16.02 4.68 10.32
N LEU A 15 17.22 4.69 10.87
CA LEU A 15 17.76 3.60 11.69
C LEU A 15 17.76 4.03 13.14
N SER A 16 17.20 3.19 14.01
CA SER A 16 17.19 3.39 15.47
C SER A 16 17.78 2.17 16.16
N GLY A 17 18.74 2.37 17.05
CA GLY A 17 19.46 1.30 17.74
C GLY A 17 20.89 1.11 17.22
N PRO A 18 21.55 -0.02 17.53
CA PRO A 18 22.92 -0.25 17.08
C PRO A 18 23.01 -0.19 15.55
N PRO A 19 24.10 0.37 15.00
CA PRO A 19 25.27 0.86 15.73
C PRO A 19 25.17 2.34 16.18
N ILE A 20 24.08 3.06 15.88
CA ILE A 20 24.01 4.52 16.14
C ILE A 20 24.11 4.85 17.62
N ASN A 21 25.03 5.76 17.99
CA ASN A 21 25.32 6.15 19.38
C ASN A 21 25.92 5.02 20.23
N TRP A 22 26.65 4.11 19.59
CA TRP A 22 27.41 3.05 20.25
C TRP A 22 28.34 3.55 21.35
N LYS A 23 28.97 4.73 21.18
CA LYS A 23 29.91 5.33 22.15
C LYS A 23 29.32 5.44 23.56
N ASN A 24 28.01 5.63 23.67
CA ASN A 24 27.31 5.79 24.94
C ASN A 24 26.49 4.54 25.34
N MET A 25 26.19 3.63 24.40
CA MET A 25 25.18 2.57 24.59
C MET A 25 25.75 1.14 24.48
N TYR A 26 27.00 0.95 24.08
CA TYR A 26 27.58 -0.37 23.78
C TYR A 26 27.45 -1.38 24.94
N ILE A 27 27.58 -0.93 26.19
CA ILE A 27 27.43 -1.76 27.39
C ILE A 27 26.02 -2.35 27.47
N GLY A 28 24.98 -1.53 27.23
CA GLY A 28 23.58 -1.96 27.28
C GLY A 28 23.23 -2.98 26.20
N TRP A 29 23.96 -2.96 25.08
CA TRP A 29 23.80 -3.92 23.98
C TRP A 29 24.67 -5.17 24.13
N LYS A 30 25.52 -5.25 25.16
CA LYS A 30 26.47 -6.36 25.38
C LYS A 30 27.35 -6.62 24.15
N ARG A 31 27.76 -5.54 23.47
CA ARG A 31 28.62 -5.57 22.28
C ARG A 31 29.89 -4.74 22.51
N THR A 32 30.92 -4.99 21.71
CA THR A 32 32.21 -4.29 21.82
C THR A 32 32.18 -2.98 21.04
N PRO A 33 32.87 -1.92 21.52
CA PRO A 33 33.02 -0.68 20.76
C PRO A 33 33.53 -0.88 19.33
N GLN A 34 34.51 -1.77 19.14
CA GLN A 34 35.13 -2.05 17.86
C GLN A 34 34.15 -2.65 16.85
N ASP A 35 33.30 -3.58 17.28
CA ASP A 35 32.32 -4.20 16.39
C ASP A 35 31.22 -3.20 15.95
N LEU A 36 30.78 -2.33 16.85
CA LEU A 36 29.75 -1.33 16.54
C LEU A 36 30.31 -0.20 15.67
N GLU A 37 31.56 0.21 15.92
CA GLU A 37 32.25 1.19 15.08
C GLU A 37 32.44 0.66 13.66
N ALA A 38 32.88 -0.60 13.52
CA ALA A 38 33.02 -1.24 12.21
C ALA A 38 31.68 -1.30 11.48
N GLU A 39 30.61 -1.75 12.13
CA GLU A 39 29.27 -1.83 11.55
C GLU A 39 28.74 -0.44 11.13
N GLN A 40 28.95 0.60 11.94
CA GLN A 40 28.56 1.96 11.57
C GLN A 40 29.36 2.46 10.36
N ASN A 41 30.67 2.21 10.32
CA ASN A 41 31.53 2.63 9.22
C ASN A 41 31.14 1.93 7.91
N GLU A 42 30.82 0.63 7.94
CA GLU A 42 30.33 -0.11 6.78
C GLU A 42 29.00 0.46 6.27
N LEU A 43 28.08 0.77 7.19
CA LEU A 43 26.79 1.36 6.84
C LEU A 43 26.96 2.74 6.20
N GLU A 44 27.82 3.58 6.76
CA GLU A 44 28.10 4.92 6.24
C GLU A 44 28.81 4.87 4.88
N ASP A 45 29.75 3.95 4.69
CA ASP A 45 30.39 3.70 3.40
C ASP A 45 29.37 3.26 2.34
N LEU A 46 28.47 2.32 2.69
CA LEU A 46 27.42 1.87 1.78
C LEU A 46 26.45 3.01 1.43
N ALA A 47 25.99 3.78 2.41
CA ALA A 47 25.12 4.93 2.17
C ALA A 47 25.79 5.97 1.26
N ARG A 48 27.09 6.23 1.47
CA ARG A 48 27.89 7.11 0.62
C ARG A 48 28.01 6.57 -0.81
N LYS A 49 28.29 5.27 -0.99
CA LYS A 49 28.33 4.58 -2.28
C LYS A 49 27.00 4.65 -3.04
N LEU A 50 25.88 4.67 -2.32
CA LEU A 50 24.54 4.87 -2.87
C LEU A 50 24.20 6.35 -3.13
N CYS A 51 25.12 7.27 -2.84
CA CYS A 51 24.92 8.71 -2.91
C CYS A 51 23.83 9.25 -1.95
N TRP A 52 23.57 8.53 -0.86
CA TRP A 52 22.65 8.96 0.18
C TRP A 52 23.33 9.99 1.08
N LYS A 53 22.53 10.92 1.59
CA LYS A 53 23.00 11.95 2.52
C LYS A 53 22.51 11.64 3.93
N LYS A 54 23.40 11.53 4.90
CA LYS A 54 23.01 11.56 6.32
C LYS A 54 22.50 12.97 6.65
N VAL A 55 21.23 13.09 7.06
CA VAL A 55 20.58 14.38 7.34
C VAL A 55 20.56 14.71 8.83
N ILE A 56 20.46 13.70 9.68
CA ILE A 56 20.49 13.87 11.13
C ILE A 56 21.08 12.61 11.79
N GLU A 57 21.76 12.81 12.90
CA GLU A 57 22.11 11.77 13.86
C GLU A 57 21.92 12.38 15.24
N LYS A 58 20.97 11.83 16.02
CA LYS A 58 20.60 12.38 17.32
C LYS A 58 20.14 11.27 18.25
N GLY A 59 20.71 11.20 19.44
CA GLY A 59 20.40 10.13 20.38
C GLY A 59 20.67 8.77 19.74
N ILE A 60 19.71 7.85 19.82
CA ILE A 60 19.86 6.48 19.29
C ILE A 60 19.44 6.32 17.83
N PHE A 61 19.15 7.41 17.09
CA PHE A 61 18.71 7.31 15.71
C PHE A 61 19.50 8.19 14.74
N ALA A 62 19.64 7.69 13.52
CA ALA A 62 20.18 8.42 12.39
C ALA A 62 19.23 8.33 11.20
N VAL A 63 19.19 9.39 10.39
CA VAL A 63 18.35 9.46 9.20
C VAL A 63 19.21 9.76 7.99
N TRP A 64 19.01 8.99 6.94
CA TRP A 64 19.58 9.20 5.62
C TRP A 64 18.50 9.54 4.62
N GLN A 65 18.85 10.34 3.64
CA GLN A 65 17.99 10.71 2.54
C GLN A 65 18.54 10.16 1.23
N LYS A 66 17.69 9.42 0.51
CA LYS A 66 17.95 8.96 -0.85
C LYS A 66 17.99 10.16 -1.80
N PRO A 67 18.88 10.20 -2.81
CA PRO A 67 18.90 11.30 -3.77
C PRO A 67 17.55 11.47 -4.50
N THR A 68 17.23 12.70 -4.87
CA THR A 68 16.01 13.05 -5.65
C THR A 68 16.12 12.64 -7.12
N ASN A 69 17.34 12.47 -7.63
CA ASN A 69 17.65 11.96 -8.96
C ASN A 69 19.09 11.44 -9.01
N HIS A 70 19.46 10.77 -10.11
CA HIS A 70 20.80 10.19 -10.27
C HIS A 70 21.83 11.11 -10.94
N ILE A 71 21.51 12.36 -11.30
CA ILE A 71 22.44 13.22 -12.08
C ILE A 71 23.75 13.45 -11.32
N HIS A 72 23.68 13.87 -10.07
CA HIS A 72 24.88 14.09 -9.25
C HIS A 72 25.59 12.78 -8.90
N CYS A 73 24.82 11.72 -8.66
CA CYS A 73 25.38 10.42 -8.29
C CYS A 73 26.18 9.81 -9.45
N ALA A 74 25.63 9.86 -10.66
CA ALA A 74 26.30 9.36 -11.87
C ALA A 74 27.65 10.03 -12.13
N LYS A 75 27.76 11.35 -11.86
CA LYS A 75 29.03 12.08 -11.98
C LYS A 75 30.08 11.60 -10.96
N LYS A 76 29.65 11.18 -9.78
CA LYS A 76 30.53 10.76 -8.67
C LYS A 76 30.72 9.24 -8.58
N ALA A 77 30.00 8.45 -9.37
CA ALA A 77 29.94 6.99 -9.26
C ALA A 77 31.32 6.31 -9.28
N LYS A 78 32.21 6.75 -10.18
CA LYS A 78 33.60 6.23 -10.26
C LYS A 78 34.43 6.56 -9.02
N VAL A 79 34.27 7.78 -8.48
CA VAL A 79 35.03 8.24 -7.31
C VAL A 79 34.53 7.54 -6.04
N LEU A 80 33.24 7.27 -5.96
CA LEU A 80 32.61 6.64 -4.80
C LEU A 80 32.67 5.11 -4.84
N ASN A 81 33.13 4.49 -5.92
CA ASN A 81 32.99 3.06 -6.18
C ASN A 81 31.54 2.58 -5.98
N SER A 82 30.59 3.33 -6.56
CA SER A 82 29.16 3.04 -6.46
C SER A 82 28.80 1.70 -7.14
N PRO A 83 27.85 0.92 -6.59
CA PRO A 83 27.33 -0.27 -7.24
C PRO A 83 26.75 0.05 -8.63
N PRO A 84 26.75 -0.90 -9.57
CA PRO A 84 26.11 -0.70 -10.87
C PRO A 84 24.60 -0.48 -10.70
N PHE A 85 23.96 0.08 -11.73
CA PHE A 85 22.49 0.12 -11.78
C PHE A 85 21.92 -1.26 -12.11
N CYS A 86 20.79 -1.59 -11.51
CA CYS A 86 20.07 -2.81 -11.81
C CYS A 86 19.53 -2.78 -13.25
N VAL A 87 19.77 -3.87 -13.99
CA VAL A 87 19.14 -4.11 -15.30
C VAL A 87 17.88 -4.93 -15.04
N ARG A 88 16.76 -4.27 -14.77
CA ARG A 88 15.49 -4.96 -14.46
C ARG A 88 14.33 -4.45 -15.30
N PRO A 89 13.52 -5.36 -15.86
CA PRO A 89 12.24 -5.02 -16.47
C PRO A 89 11.19 -4.84 -15.35
N GLY A 90 11.12 -3.64 -14.77
CA GLY A 90 10.03 -3.27 -13.85
C GLY A 90 10.48 -3.01 -12.41
N PRO A 91 10.74 -1.75 -12.02
CA PRO A 91 11.10 -1.40 -10.64
C PRO A 91 9.97 -1.69 -9.63
N ASP A 92 8.73 -1.74 -10.11
CA ASP A 92 7.52 -1.96 -9.32
C ASP A 92 7.17 -3.46 -9.16
N ALA A 93 8.07 -4.39 -9.55
CA ALA A 93 7.91 -5.81 -9.29
C ALA A 93 7.86 -6.07 -7.77
N ALA A 94 6.87 -6.86 -7.34
CA ALA A 94 6.55 -7.02 -5.92
C ALA A 94 6.71 -8.43 -5.37
N TRP A 95 6.71 -9.45 -6.22
CA TRP A 95 6.63 -10.85 -5.80
C TRP A 95 7.63 -11.73 -6.56
N TYR A 96 8.20 -12.71 -5.86
CA TYR A 96 9.25 -13.62 -6.34
C TYR A 96 10.42 -12.95 -7.11
N ASP A 97 10.72 -11.69 -6.80
CA ASP A 97 11.85 -10.98 -7.40
C ASP A 97 13.12 -11.20 -6.57
N LYS A 98 14.21 -11.60 -7.24
CA LYS A 98 15.49 -11.87 -6.57
C LYS A 98 16.16 -10.56 -6.21
N MET A 99 16.71 -10.43 -5.00
CA MET A 99 17.51 -9.25 -4.65
C MET A 99 18.88 -9.30 -5.34
N ASP A 100 19.27 -8.19 -5.97
CA ASP A 100 20.58 -8.01 -6.59
C ASP A 100 21.36 -6.91 -5.86
N ILE A 101 22.68 -7.01 -5.93
CA ILE A 101 23.59 -6.03 -5.32
C ILE A 101 23.82 -4.88 -6.31
N CYS A 102 22.77 -4.13 -6.62
CA CYS A 102 22.77 -3.01 -7.57
C CYS A 102 21.83 -1.88 -7.16
N MET A 103 22.11 -0.67 -7.61
CA MET A 103 21.28 0.51 -7.35
C MET A 103 20.01 0.50 -8.19
N SER A 104 18.89 0.89 -7.60
CA SER A 104 17.63 0.95 -8.35
C SER A 104 17.62 2.15 -9.29
N PRO A 105 17.37 1.96 -10.61
CA PRO A 105 17.29 3.06 -11.55
C PRO A 105 16.11 3.95 -11.20
N LEU A 106 16.34 5.26 -11.24
CA LEU A 106 15.30 6.26 -11.12
C LEU A 106 14.91 6.79 -12.51
N PRO A 107 13.66 7.24 -12.70
CA PRO A 107 13.27 7.93 -13.93
C PRO A 107 14.24 9.05 -14.28
N LYS A 108 14.57 9.19 -15.57
CA LYS A 108 15.47 10.25 -16.05
C LYS A 108 14.79 11.61 -15.85
N VAL A 109 15.61 12.60 -15.52
CA VAL A 109 15.24 14.00 -15.37
C VAL A 109 16.26 14.86 -16.14
N GLU A 110 15.87 16.06 -16.54
CA GLU A 110 16.74 16.94 -17.31
C GLU A 110 17.58 17.85 -16.39
N ALA A 111 16.94 18.40 -15.35
CA ALA A 111 17.56 19.32 -14.41
C ALA A 111 17.94 18.67 -13.07
N THR A 112 18.95 19.23 -12.40
CA THR A 112 19.45 18.73 -11.12
C THR A 112 18.46 18.92 -9.97
N GLU A 113 17.57 19.89 -10.07
CA GLU A 113 16.56 20.25 -9.07
C GLU A 113 15.30 19.38 -9.17
N GLU A 114 15.13 18.66 -10.29
CA GLU A 114 13.97 17.82 -10.53
C GLU A 114 13.97 16.57 -9.66
N THR A 115 12.77 16.16 -9.25
CA THR A 115 12.58 14.89 -8.57
C THR A 115 12.20 13.83 -9.59
N ALA A 116 12.99 12.75 -9.66
CA ALA A 116 12.71 11.64 -10.55
C ALA A 116 11.32 11.05 -10.25
N GLY A 117 10.53 10.82 -11.31
CA GLY A 117 9.15 10.36 -11.17
C GLY A 117 8.15 11.44 -10.73
N GLY A 118 8.58 12.71 -10.65
CA GLY A 118 7.71 13.86 -10.36
C GLY A 118 7.56 14.19 -8.88
N ALA A 119 7.37 15.48 -8.59
CA ALA A 119 7.12 15.96 -7.24
C ALA A 119 5.71 15.61 -6.78
N LEU A 120 5.57 15.35 -5.47
CA LEU A 120 4.30 14.97 -4.86
C LEU A 120 3.76 16.10 -3.99
N ALA A 121 2.45 16.30 -4.03
CA ALA A 121 1.79 17.21 -3.10
C ALA A 121 2.02 16.77 -1.64
N LYS A 122 1.99 17.71 -0.71
CA LYS A 122 2.07 17.41 0.73
C LYS A 122 0.77 16.81 1.24
N TRP A 123 0.86 15.96 2.26
CA TRP A 123 -0.32 15.49 3.00
C TRP A 123 -1.03 16.70 3.68
N PRO A 124 -2.37 16.75 3.74
CA PRO A 124 -3.35 15.78 3.21
C PRO A 124 -3.74 15.99 1.74
N LYS A 125 -3.32 17.09 1.09
CA LYS A 125 -3.69 17.40 -0.30
C LYS A 125 -3.33 16.29 -1.28
N ARG A 126 -2.22 15.60 -1.02
CA ARG A 126 -1.74 14.43 -1.78
C ARG A 126 -2.80 13.35 -2.02
N LEU A 127 -3.74 13.19 -1.08
CA LEU A 127 -4.77 12.15 -1.15
C LEU A 127 -5.66 12.24 -2.40
N ASN A 128 -5.93 13.48 -2.86
CA ASN A 128 -6.81 13.78 -3.99
C ASN A 128 -6.09 14.46 -5.17
N ALA A 129 -4.79 14.75 -5.04
CA ALA A 129 -3.98 15.25 -6.13
C ALA A 129 -3.70 14.14 -7.15
N VAL A 130 -3.80 14.46 -8.45
CA VAL A 130 -3.50 13.50 -9.50
C VAL A 130 -2.02 13.08 -9.41
N PRO A 131 -1.72 11.79 -9.26
CA PRO A 131 -0.35 11.29 -9.14
C PRO A 131 0.50 11.57 -10.40
N PRO A 132 1.81 11.86 -10.27
CA PRO A 132 2.71 12.02 -11.41
C PRO A 132 2.68 10.85 -12.39
N ARG A 133 2.58 9.59 -11.92
CA ARG A 133 2.53 8.42 -12.82
C ARG A 133 1.27 8.34 -13.68
N VAL A 134 0.20 9.00 -13.23
CA VAL A 134 -1.05 9.13 -13.99
C VAL A 134 -0.88 10.23 -15.04
N LEU A 135 -0.27 11.36 -14.67
CA LEU A 135 0.02 12.46 -15.59
C LEU A 135 0.99 12.06 -16.71
N SER A 136 1.98 11.20 -16.40
CA SER A 136 2.94 10.70 -17.39
C SER A 136 2.39 9.60 -18.30
N GLY A 137 1.14 9.15 -18.09
CA GLY A 137 0.54 8.06 -18.87
C GLY A 137 1.21 6.70 -18.65
N SER A 138 1.89 6.50 -17.53
CA SER A 138 2.64 5.26 -17.25
C SER A 138 1.73 4.05 -16.97
N ILE A 139 0.45 4.28 -16.70
CA ILE A 139 -0.56 3.22 -16.47
C ILE A 139 -1.62 3.31 -17.55
N LYS A 140 -1.75 2.25 -18.34
CA LYS A 140 -2.68 2.18 -19.47
C LYS A 140 -4.13 2.34 -19.00
N GLY A 141 -4.87 3.26 -19.62
CA GLY A 141 -6.30 3.49 -19.36
C GLY A 141 -6.60 4.39 -18.15
N LEU A 142 -5.57 4.93 -17.48
CA LEU A 142 -5.75 5.86 -16.37
C LEU A 142 -5.28 7.26 -16.78
N THR A 143 -6.15 8.25 -16.61
CA THR A 143 -5.91 9.67 -16.91
C THR A 143 -6.30 10.52 -15.70
N ALA A 144 -6.01 11.83 -15.76
CA ALA A 144 -6.42 12.76 -14.72
C ALA A 144 -7.95 12.80 -14.56
N GLU A 145 -8.69 12.70 -15.66
CA GLU A 145 -10.15 12.67 -15.69
C GLU A 145 -10.68 11.40 -15.05
N THR A 146 -10.16 10.22 -15.42
CA THR A 146 -10.64 8.96 -14.84
C THR A 146 -10.27 8.81 -13.36
N PHE A 147 -9.12 9.33 -12.94
CA PHE A 147 -8.75 9.44 -11.51
C PHE A 147 -9.73 10.33 -10.74
N THR A 148 -10.06 11.50 -11.28
CA THR A 148 -11.00 12.43 -10.64
C THR A 148 -12.40 11.83 -10.57
N HIS A 149 -12.82 11.12 -11.63
CA HIS A 149 -14.09 10.44 -11.69
C HIS A 149 -14.19 9.29 -10.67
N ASP A 150 -13.13 8.49 -10.50
CA ASP A 150 -13.06 7.44 -9.48
C ASP A 150 -13.27 8.01 -8.06
N ASN A 151 -12.63 9.14 -7.75
CA ASN A 151 -12.84 9.83 -6.46
C ASN A 151 -14.31 10.23 -6.26
N GLN A 152 -14.97 10.73 -7.29
CA GLN A 152 -16.38 11.11 -7.22
C GLN A 152 -17.28 9.88 -7.01
N ILE A 153 -17.01 8.77 -7.71
CA ILE A 153 -17.73 7.51 -7.55
C ILE A 153 -17.59 7.01 -6.12
N TRP A 154 -16.37 6.91 -5.59
CA TRP A 154 -16.15 6.37 -4.25
C TRP A 154 -16.77 7.25 -3.16
N ASN A 155 -16.76 8.57 -3.30
CA ASN A 155 -17.47 9.45 -2.37
C ASN A 155 -18.98 9.17 -2.33
N LYS A 156 -19.60 8.90 -3.48
CA LYS A 156 -21.02 8.50 -3.56
C LYS A 156 -21.23 7.11 -2.92
N ARG A 157 -20.37 6.15 -3.24
CA ARG A 157 -20.45 4.76 -2.71
C ARG A 157 -20.32 4.72 -1.19
N ILE A 158 -19.33 5.39 -0.62
CA ILE A 158 -19.16 5.50 0.84
C ILE A 158 -20.38 6.13 1.50
N SER A 159 -20.98 7.14 0.86
CA SER A 159 -22.21 7.77 1.37
C SER A 159 -23.42 6.81 1.35
N ASN A 160 -23.48 5.89 0.38
CA ASN A 160 -24.47 4.81 0.36
C ASN A 160 -24.17 3.74 1.44
N TYR A 161 -22.90 3.41 1.67
CA TYR A 161 -22.51 2.45 2.72
C TYR A 161 -22.81 2.95 4.14
N GLU A 162 -22.71 4.25 4.38
CA GLU A 162 -23.13 4.90 5.63
C GLU A 162 -24.54 4.47 6.06
N TYR A 163 -25.49 4.41 5.12
CA TYR A 163 -26.87 4.02 5.40
C TYR A 163 -27.00 2.58 5.92
N TYR A 164 -26.15 1.66 5.44
CA TYR A 164 -26.26 0.24 5.75
C TYR A 164 -25.51 -0.19 7.00
N ILE A 165 -24.34 0.40 7.27
CA ILE A 165 -23.46 -0.02 8.37
C ILE A 165 -23.13 1.08 9.38
N ARG A 166 -23.64 2.31 9.18
CA ARG A 166 -23.46 3.46 10.10
C ARG A 166 -21.98 3.80 10.36
N LEU A 167 -21.22 4.08 9.31
CA LEU A 167 -19.79 4.41 9.39
C LEU A 167 -19.49 5.60 10.32
N SER A 168 -20.42 6.56 10.45
CA SER A 168 -20.32 7.73 11.32
C SER A 168 -20.50 7.43 12.81
N GLN A 169 -20.93 6.21 13.17
CA GLN A 169 -21.02 5.79 14.57
C GLN A 169 -19.61 5.65 15.15
N GLY A 170 -19.14 6.73 15.77
CA GLY A 170 -17.76 6.90 16.22
C GLY A 170 -17.25 5.70 17.03
N GLY A 171 -16.07 5.20 16.64
CA GLY A 171 -15.38 4.12 17.34
C GLY A 171 -15.73 2.70 16.91
N LYS A 172 -16.81 2.49 16.11
CA LYS A 172 -17.21 1.15 15.63
C LYS A 172 -16.19 0.55 14.66
N TYR A 173 -15.79 1.31 13.64
CA TYR A 173 -14.82 0.88 12.62
C TYR A 173 -13.58 1.76 12.65
N ARG A 174 -12.43 1.19 13.03
CA ARG A 174 -11.14 1.89 13.10
C ARG A 174 -10.10 1.25 12.19
N ASN A 175 -10.14 -0.07 12.07
CA ASN A 175 -9.25 -0.87 11.24
C ASN A 175 -10.05 -1.39 10.04
N VAL A 176 -9.83 -0.85 8.86
CA VAL A 176 -10.57 -1.23 7.65
C VAL A 176 -9.63 -1.91 6.66
N MET A 177 -10.10 -2.96 6.00
CA MET A 177 -9.42 -3.59 4.88
C MET A 177 -10.19 -3.33 3.59
N ASP A 178 -9.49 -2.89 2.55
CA ASP A 178 -10.02 -2.84 1.20
C ASP A 178 -9.30 -3.89 0.35
N MET A 179 -10.00 -4.99 0.07
CA MET A 179 -9.41 -6.17 -0.56
C MET A 179 -9.01 -5.95 -2.01
N ASN A 180 -9.65 -4.99 -2.69
CA ASN A 180 -9.35 -4.58 -4.06
C ASN A 180 -9.33 -3.05 -4.18
N ALA A 181 -8.23 -2.46 -3.73
CA ALA A 181 -8.11 -1.03 -3.61
C ALA A 181 -8.10 -0.26 -4.94
N GLY A 182 -7.85 -0.94 -6.06
CA GLY A 182 -7.66 -0.28 -7.35
C GLY A 182 -6.64 0.85 -7.22
N ILE A 183 -7.08 2.10 -7.41
CA ILE A 183 -6.23 3.30 -7.30
C ILE A 183 -6.34 4.02 -5.93
N GLY A 184 -6.90 3.38 -4.91
CA GLY A 184 -7.06 3.90 -3.55
C GLY A 184 -8.26 4.83 -3.35
N GLY A 185 -9.25 4.80 -4.24
CA GLY A 185 -10.42 5.69 -4.19
C GLY A 185 -11.32 5.46 -2.98
N PHE A 186 -11.55 4.20 -2.58
CA PHE A 186 -12.29 3.85 -1.37
C PHE A 186 -11.62 4.43 -0.12
N ALA A 187 -10.32 4.21 0.07
CA ALA A 187 -9.58 4.75 1.21
C ALA A 187 -9.55 6.28 1.23
N ALA A 188 -9.45 6.92 0.06
CA ALA A 188 -9.56 8.37 -0.03
C ALA A 188 -10.92 8.90 0.42
N ALA A 189 -12.02 8.24 0.02
CA ALA A 189 -13.36 8.59 0.47
C ALA A 189 -13.60 8.28 1.96
N MET A 190 -12.93 7.25 2.50
CA MET A 190 -12.97 6.89 3.92
C MET A 190 -12.20 7.85 4.84
N SER A 191 -11.31 8.70 4.30
CA SER A 191 -10.44 9.59 5.08
C SER A 191 -11.19 10.61 5.96
N LYS A 192 -12.48 10.84 5.71
CA LYS A 192 -13.35 11.70 6.55
C LYS A 192 -13.77 11.03 7.87
N TYR A 193 -13.60 9.72 7.99
CA TYR A 193 -13.89 8.95 9.20
C TYR A 193 -12.60 8.70 10.00
N PRO A 194 -12.67 8.52 11.33
CA PRO A 194 -11.51 8.22 12.18
C PRO A 194 -11.07 6.75 12.04
N ALA A 195 -10.80 6.33 10.81
CA ALA A 195 -10.41 4.97 10.46
C ALA A 195 -9.19 4.99 9.52
N TRP A 196 -8.36 3.96 9.61
CA TRP A 196 -7.31 3.71 8.62
C TRP A 196 -7.71 2.54 7.73
N VAL A 197 -7.20 2.54 6.50
CA VAL A 197 -7.52 1.53 5.50
C VAL A 197 -6.24 0.82 5.06
N MET A 198 -6.18 -0.51 5.21
CA MET A 198 -5.22 -1.36 4.53
C MET A 198 -5.69 -1.54 3.09
N ASN A 199 -4.95 -0.97 2.13
CA ASN A 199 -5.29 -1.08 0.71
C ASN A 199 -4.59 -2.29 0.09
N VAL A 200 -5.36 -3.25 -0.43
CA VAL A 200 -4.78 -4.44 -1.06
C VAL A 200 -4.98 -4.38 -2.56
N VAL A 201 -3.90 -4.61 -3.31
CA VAL A 201 -3.94 -4.77 -4.77
C VAL A 201 -3.79 -6.25 -5.10
N PRO A 202 -4.80 -6.90 -5.68
CA PRO A 202 -4.68 -8.29 -6.11
C PRO A 202 -3.53 -8.47 -7.12
N VAL A 203 -2.72 -9.51 -6.97
CA VAL A 203 -1.58 -9.82 -7.87
C VAL A 203 -2.01 -10.12 -9.31
N ASN A 204 -3.28 -10.45 -9.49
CA ASN A 204 -3.86 -11.00 -10.71
C ASN A 204 -4.40 -9.94 -11.70
N LEU A 205 -4.11 -8.65 -11.47
CA LEU A 205 -4.60 -7.55 -12.29
C LEU A 205 -3.56 -7.09 -13.32
N ALA A 206 -4.02 -6.74 -14.52
CA ALA A 206 -3.17 -6.29 -15.61
C ALA A 206 -2.41 -4.98 -15.30
N ASN A 207 -3.00 -4.11 -14.48
CA ASN A 207 -2.40 -2.83 -14.10
C ASN A 207 -1.91 -2.88 -12.65
N ASN A 208 -0.62 -2.63 -12.46
CA ASN A 208 -0.03 -2.38 -11.15
C ASN A 208 -0.43 -0.97 -10.65
N THR A 209 -1.34 -0.92 -9.68
CA THR A 209 -1.85 0.33 -9.10
C THR A 209 -1.27 0.65 -7.73
N LEU A 210 -0.42 -0.22 -7.15
CA LEU A 210 0.11 -0.02 -5.80
C LEU A 210 0.95 1.26 -5.69
N GLY A 211 1.72 1.58 -6.74
CA GLY A 211 2.46 2.83 -6.79
C GLY A 211 1.58 4.08 -6.77
N ILE A 212 0.32 4.00 -7.24
CA ILE A 212 -0.67 5.09 -7.11
C ILE A 212 -1.11 5.24 -5.66
N ILE A 213 -1.44 4.13 -4.99
CA ILE A 213 -1.83 4.13 -3.57
C ILE A 213 -0.76 4.84 -2.74
N TYR A 214 0.51 4.48 -2.94
CA TYR A 214 1.62 5.18 -2.31
C TYR A 214 1.70 6.65 -2.74
N GLU A 215 1.49 7.00 -4.01
CA GLU A 215 1.45 8.41 -4.48
C GLU A 215 0.34 9.25 -3.88
N ARG A 216 -0.71 8.64 -3.35
CA ARG A 216 -1.76 9.33 -2.59
C ARG A 216 -1.39 9.51 -1.12
N GLY A 217 -0.32 8.88 -0.65
CA GLY A 217 0.09 8.86 0.76
C GLY A 217 -0.64 7.80 1.58
N LEU A 218 -1.24 6.81 0.93
CA LEU A 218 -1.91 5.68 1.56
C LEU A 218 -0.94 4.51 1.75
N ILE A 219 -1.26 3.62 2.69
CA ILE A 219 -0.55 2.35 2.86
C ILE A 219 -1.25 1.27 2.05
N GLY A 220 -0.47 0.33 1.52
CA GLY A 220 -1.05 -0.81 0.81
C GLY A 220 -0.05 -1.94 0.60
N THR A 221 -0.54 -3.04 0.07
CA THR A 221 0.25 -4.26 -0.21
C THR A 221 -0.32 -5.01 -1.40
N TYR A 222 0.48 -5.92 -1.95
CA TYR A 222 -0.01 -7.00 -2.79
C TYR A 222 -0.54 -8.16 -1.97
N MET A 223 -1.52 -8.87 -2.53
CA MET A 223 -1.99 -10.15 -2.01
C MET A 223 -2.53 -11.03 -3.12
N ASP A 224 -2.33 -12.34 -3.01
CA ASP A 224 -3.16 -13.32 -3.69
C ASP A 224 -4.26 -13.81 -2.72
N TRP A 225 -5.53 -13.55 -3.01
CA TRP A 225 -6.63 -13.95 -2.13
C TRP A 225 -6.93 -15.45 -2.12
N CYS A 226 -6.23 -16.26 -2.93
CA CYS A 226 -6.20 -17.71 -2.76
C CYS A 226 -5.20 -18.16 -1.66
N GLU A 227 -4.45 -17.24 -1.07
CA GLU A 227 -3.55 -17.48 0.06
C GLU A 227 -4.03 -16.74 1.32
N GLY A 228 -3.56 -17.18 2.48
CA GLY A 228 -3.87 -16.51 3.75
C GLY A 228 -3.11 -15.19 3.90
N PHE A 229 -3.80 -14.10 4.20
CA PHE A 229 -3.20 -12.78 4.37
C PHE A 229 -2.33 -12.75 5.64
N SER A 230 -1.11 -12.26 5.53
CA SER A 230 -0.15 -12.21 6.64
C SER A 230 -0.56 -11.15 7.67
N THR A 231 -1.52 -11.51 8.53
CA THR A 231 -2.04 -10.69 9.62
C THR A 231 -2.58 -11.57 10.73
N TYR A 232 -2.64 -11.01 11.94
CA TYR A 232 -3.25 -11.69 13.07
C TYR A 232 -4.75 -11.90 12.81
N PRO A 233 -5.33 -13.02 13.27
CA PRO A 233 -6.78 -13.19 13.26
C PRO A 233 -7.49 -12.01 13.97
N ARG A 234 -8.71 -11.68 13.54
CA ARG A 234 -9.57 -10.67 14.19
C ARG A 234 -8.97 -9.25 14.23
N THR A 235 -8.24 -8.86 13.19
CA THR A 235 -7.55 -7.56 13.06
C THR A 235 -8.46 -6.42 12.60
N TYR A 236 -9.38 -6.68 11.67
CA TYR A 236 -10.15 -5.65 10.99
C TYR A 236 -11.59 -5.57 11.49
N ASP A 237 -12.10 -4.35 11.65
CA ASP A 237 -13.48 -4.07 12.05
C ASP A 237 -14.44 -4.05 10.84
N LEU A 238 -13.91 -3.70 9.66
CA LEU A 238 -14.64 -3.65 8.39
C LEU A 238 -13.79 -4.24 7.28
N ILE A 239 -14.35 -5.18 6.52
CA ILE A 239 -13.76 -5.69 5.29
C ILE A 239 -14.62 -5.25 4.11
N HIS A 240 -14.01 -4.50 3.20
CA HIS A 240 -14.60 -4.08 1.95
C HIS A 240 -14.00 -4.87 0.79
N SER A 241 -14.88 -5.36 -0.08
CA SER A 241 -14.52 -6.15 -1.26
C SER A 241 -15.31 -5.64 -2.46
N HIS A 242 -14.61 -5.23 -3.51
CA HIS A 242 -15.22 -4.79 -4.77
C HIS A 242 -14.68 -5.62 -5.94
N GLY A 243 -15.53 -6.47 -6.50
CA GLY A 243 -15.19 -7.32 -7.64
C GLY A 243 -14.19 -8.45 -7.35
N ILE A 244 -13.81 -8.70 -6.08
CA ILE A 244 -12.84 -9.75 -5.73
C ILE A 244 -13.33 -11.11 -6.19
N PHE A 245 -14.59 -11.45 -5.91
CA PHE A 245 -15.09 -12.77 -6.24
C PHE A 245 -15.15 -12.96 -7.76
N SER A 246 -15.53 -11.93 -8.53
CA SER A 246 -15.41 -11.98 -9.99
C SER A 246 -13.97 -12.22 -10.49
N ILE A 247 -12.96 -11.59 -9.86
CA ILE A 247 -11.55 -11.75 -10.25
C ILE A 247 -11.02 -13.16 -9.94
N TYR A 248 -11.54 -13.78 -8.87
CA TYR A 248 -11.00 -15.02 -8.31
C TYR A 248 -11.87 -16.27 -8.54
N MET A 249 -13.08 -16.13 -9.06
CA MET A 249 -14.06 -17.22 -9.22
C MET A 249 -13.54 -18.40 -10.08
N GLU A 250 -12.58 -18.17 -10.96
CA GLU A 250 -11.94 -19.22 -11.78
C GLU A 250 -10.54 -19.61 -11.28
N LYS A 251 -10.11 -19.11 -10.11
CA LYS A 251 -8.77 -19.29 -9.56
C LYS A 251 -8.75 -20.08 -8.27
N CYS A 252 -9.70 -19.81 -7.38
CA CYS A 252 -9.90 -20.55 -6.13
C CYS A 252 -11.37 -20.51 -5.71
N ASP A 253 -11.72 -21.39 -4.77
CA ASP A 253 -13.10 -21.52 -4.33
C ASP A 253 -13.55 -20.30 -3.50
N ILE A 254 -14.79 -19.86 -3.70
CA ILE A 254 -15.41 -18.74 -2.96
C ILE A 254 -15.28 -18.93 -1.44
N ILE A 255 -15.42 -20.17 -0.97
CA ILE A 255 -15.34 -20.49 0.45
C ILE A 255 -13.95 -20.26 1.03
N GLU A 256 -12.87 -20.43 0.26
CA GLU A 256 -11.50 -20.20 0.74
C GLU A 256 -11.28 -18.72 1.04
N ILE A 257 -11.74 -17.84 0.15
CA ILE A 257 -11.68 -16.38 0.36
C ILE A 257 -12.55 -15.98 1.55
N LEU A 258 -13.76 -16.54 1.68
CA LEU A 258 -14.65 -16.23 2.81
C LEU A 258 -14.10 -16.71 4.15
N LEU A 259 -13.42 -17.87 4.19
CA LEU A 259 -12.74 -18.34 5.40
C LEU A 259 -11.61 -17.41 5.81
N GLU A 260 -10.87 -16.87 4.86
CA GLU A 260 -9.84 -15.87 5.13
C GLU A 260 -10.45 -14.55 5.63
N MET A 261 -11.54 -14.10 5.02
CA MET A 261 -12.31 -12.95 5.52
C MET A 261 -12.82 -13.19 6.94
N ASP A 262 -13.36 -14.37 7.25
CA ASP A 262 -13.79 -14.73 8.61
C ASP A 262 -12.62 -14.66 9.58
N ARG A 263 -11.49 -15.29 9.25
CA ARG A 263 -10.32 -15.34 10.11
C ARG A 263 -9.85 -13.95 10.55
N ILE A 264 -9.84 -12.98 9.65
CA ILE A 264 -9.29 -11.62 9.91
C ILE A 264 -10.32 -10.60 10.39
N LEU A 265 -11.63 -10.88 10.23
CA LEU A 265 -12.71 -10.02 10.71
C LEU A 265 -12.88 -10.14 12.22
N ARG A 266 -12.89 -9.03 12.96
CA ARG A 266 -13.15 -8.99 14.40
C ARG A 266 -14.60 -9.39 14.72
N PRO A 267 -14.90 -9.94 15.92
CA PRO A 267 -16.29 -10.05 16.39
C PRO A 267 -17.01 -8.70 16.28
N ASP A 268 -18.32 -8.74 15.98
CA ASP A 268 -19.16 -7.56 15.69
C ASP A 268 -18.71 -6.71 14.49
N GLY A 269 -17.72 -7.19 13.74
CA GLY A 269 -17.26 -6.56 12.51
C GLY A 269 -18.29 -6.66 11.38
N ALA A 270 -18.09 -5.82 10.36
CA ALA A 270 -18.94 -5.80 9.18
C ALA A 270 -18.18 -6.15 7.91
N VAL A 271 -18.92 -6.67 6.93
CA VAL A 271 -18.40 -6.96 5.60
C VAL A 271 -19.29 -6.29 4.55
N ILE A 272 -18.68 -5.64 3.57
CA ILE A 272 -19.36 -5.15 2.37
C ILE A 272 -18.71 -5.81 1.16
N ILE A 273 -19.49 -6.63 0.46
CA ILE A 273 -19.07 -7.24 -0.80
C ILE A 273 -19.92 -6.64 -1.92
N ARG A 274 -19.26 -5.98 -2.86
CA ARG A 274 -19.87 -5.41 -4.07
C ARG A 274 -19.42 -6.20 -5.28
N ASP A 275 -20.36 -6.85 -5.96
CA ASP A 275 -20.08 -7.60 -7.17
C ASP A 275 -21.34 -7.72 -8.06
N HIS A 276 -21.22 -8.37 -9.22
CA HIS A 276 -22.37 -8.68 -10.06
C HIS A 276 -23.37 -9.60 -9.33
N VAL A 277 -24.67 -9.43 -9.60
CA VAL A 277 -25.76 -10.07 -8.83
C VAL A 277 -25.67 -11.60 -8.74
N ASP A 278 -25.24 -12.26 -9.80
CA ASP A 278 -25.06 -13.71 -9.85
C ASP A 278 -23.88 -14.18 -8.98
N VAL A 279 -22.79 -13.42 -8.95
CA VAL A 279 -21.65 -13.65 -8.06
C VAL A 279 -22.05 -13.41 -6.61
N VAL A 280 -22.72 -12.29 -6.32
CA VAL A 280 -23.24 -11.99 -4.99
C VAL A 280 -24.17 -13.10 -4.47
N ALA A 281 -25.02 -13.65 -5.33
CA ALA A 281 -25.89 -14.77 -4.97
C ALA A 281 -25.09 -16.05 -4.63
N LYS A 282 -24.02 -16.36 -5.36
CA LYS A 282 -23.11 -17.48 -5.04
C LYS A 282 -22.40 -17.24 -3.70
N VAL A 283 -21.86 -16.04 -3.49
CA VAL A 283 -21.16 -15.66 -2.25
C VAL A 283 -22.11 -15.72 -1.05
N LYS A 284 -23.36 -15.29 -1.21
CA LYS A 284 -24.37 -15.41 -0.15
C LYS A 284 -24.60 -16.86 0.28
N ARG A 285 -24.69 -17.81 -0.65
CA ARG A 285 -24.89 -19.23 -0.30
C ARG A 285 -23.76 -19.76 0.58
N GLU A 286 -22.52 -19.39 0.27
CA GLU A 286 -21.35 -19.79 1.06
C GLU A 286 -21.30 -19.04 2.41
N ALA A 287 -21.64 -17.74 2.43
CA ALA A 287 -21.76 -16.97 3.66
C ALA A 287 -22.82 -17.55 4.61
N ASP A 288 -23.95 -18.01 4.07
CA ASP A 288 -25.01 -18.67 4.85
C ASP A 288 -24.52 -20.01 5.44
N ARG A 289 -23.65 -20.75 4.74
CA ARG A 289 -22.97 -21.96 5.27
C ARG A 289 -22.01 -21.64 6.41
N LEU A 290 -21.38 -20.46 6.38
CA LEU A 290 -20.57 -19.92 7.47
C LEU A 290 -21.41 -19.29 8.60
N GLN A 291 -22.74 -19.34 8.48
CA GLN A 291 -23.68 -18.72 9.43
C GLN A 291 -23.50 -17.20 9.59
N TRP A 292 -22.98 -16.53 8.57
CA TRP A 292 -22.90 -15.07 8.55
C TRP A 292 -24.29 -14.45 8.40
N ASN A 293 -24.61 -13.47 9.24
CA ASN A 293 -25.86 -12.70 9.14
C ASN A 293 -25.78 -11.72 7.95
N SER A 294 -26.14 -12.21 6.76
CA SER A 294 -25.92 -11.52 5.49
C SER A 294 -27.22 -11.17 4.76
N ARG A 295 -27.29 -9.95 4.20
CA ARG A 295 -28.40 -9.48 3.37
C ARG A 295 -27.91 -8.90 2.05
N ILE A 296 -28.64 -9.22 0.97
CA ILE A 296 -28.41 -8.59 -0.34
C ILE A 296 -29.21 -7.30 -0.40
N VAL A 297 -28.53 -6.20 -0.73
CA VAL A 297 -29.13 -4.86 -0.87
C VAL A 297 -28.72 -4.21 -2.19
N HIS A 298 -29.39 -3.11 -2.54
CA HIS A 298 -29.10 -2.37 -3.77
C HIS A 298 -27.92 -1.41 -3.58
N THR A 299 -27.21 -1.18 -4.68
CA THR A 299 -26.21 -0.12 -4.78
C THR A 299 -26.88 1.24 -4.94
N GLU A 300 -26.07 2.30 -4.95
CA GLU A 300 -26.48 3.67 -5.26
C GLU A 300 -27.11 3.84 -6.66
N MET A 301 -26.96 2.83 -7.53
CA MET A 301 -27.52 2.81 -8.89
C MET A 301 -28.95 2.24 -8.95
N GLY A 302 -29.49 1.78 -7.82
CA GLY A 302 -30.87 1.32 -7.70
C GLY A 302 -31.10 -0.16 -8.02
N PRO A 303 -32.38 -0.60 -8.05
CA PRO A 303 -32.76 -2.01 -8.08
C PRO A 303 -32.48 -2.71 -9.41
N PHE A 304 -32.45 -1.98 -10.53
CA PHE A 304 -32.25 -2.57 -11.87
C PHE A 304 -30.78 -2.67 -12.28
N HIS A 305 -29.85 -2.09 -11.51
CA HIS A 305 -28.43 -2.19 -11.81
C HIS A 305 -27.91 -3.61 -11.49
N PRO A 306 -27.07 -4.23 -12.34
CA PRO A 306 -26.59 -5.59 -12.15
C PRO A 306 -25.66 -5.76 -10.95
N GLU A 307 -24.91 -4.72 -10.55
CA GLU A 307 -24.13 -4.76 -9.31
C GLU A 307 -25.05 -4.70 -8.08
N LYS A 308 -24.77 -5.57 -7.10
CA LYS A 308 -25.43 -5.62 -5.79
C LYS A 308 -24.41 -5.58 -4.66
N LEU A 309 -24.90 -5.38 -3.45
CA LEU A 309 -24.12 -5.47 -2.23
C LEU A 309 -24.58 -6.67 -1.42
N LEU A 310 -23.66 -7.50 -0.93
CA LEU A 310 -23.87 -8.35 0.23
C LEU A 310 -23.33 -7.59 1.44
N VAL A 311 -24.20 -7.29 2.39
CA VAL A 311 -23.84 -6.64 3.65
C VAL A 311 -23.96 -7.65 4.77
N VAL A 312 -22.88 -7.82 5.53
CA VAL A 312 -22.82 -8.59 6.76
C VAL A 312 -22.62 -7.60 7.89
N ASP A 313 -23.49 -7.65 8.89
CA ASP A 313 -23.33 -6.88 10.12
C ASP A 313 -23.52 -7.84 11.29
N ASN A 314 -22.41 -8.30 11.86
CA ASN A 314 -22.42 -9.23 12.99
C ASN A 314 -22.70 -8.53 14.33
N SER A 315 -22.94 -7.21 14.33
CA SER A 315 -23.36 -6.46 15.53
C SER A 315 -24.87 -6.52 15.80
N LEU A 316 -25.62 -7.27 14.99
CA LEU A 316 -27.05 -7.53 15.08
C LEU A 316 -27.34 -8.98 15.44
#